data_AF-A0A3A9F708-F1
#
_entry.id   AF-A0A3A9F708-F1
#
_cell.length_a   1.000
_cell.length_b   1.000
_cell.length_c   1.000
_cell.angle_alpha   90.00
_cell.angle_beta   90.00
_cell.angle_gamma   90.00
#
_symmetry.space_group_name_H-M   'P 1'
#
loop_
_entity.id
_entity.type
_entity.pdbx_description
1 polymer ?
#
loop_
_entity_poly.entity_id
_entity_poly.type
_entity_poly.pdbx_seq_one_letter_code
_entity_poly.pdbx_strand_id
1 'polypeptide(L)'
;MPKYYEPPCFETNYCDFLRDRLSGKERRCCSYIDPDAVEDVTETSFYNDLTDFLNGREKELERELKNSYFFLPPLHAPETYKWLEKYTNEGHGDMEKLMDEKKMTVMQEKEQLFCLTSDQFGFSAADRIYEKKQGKYPLANLVYSCQGKSGAKQEEIIKKITKYVKNTRTVGGSFLWPVHPLKRKDRIFPYNCTYNLRRGVGNYLEDRVDLTLLEVKHALDCAVGNRGNYEEYGKSDILYDLYEDDSTHMKEWLGHFGSFRVFVEYFMLEPFCERITVNGGRDYEYMPVNIIDGKAIDESKMEDILKMKVRNLEGKAILNMLERLECMILARTANMERVKDDGNALCNRRYPQ
;
A
#
# COMPACT_ATOMS: atom_id res chain seq x y z
N MET A 1 4.21 14.17 14.88
CA MET A 1 5.25 13.52 14.05
C MET A 1 4.70 12.17 13.66
N PRO A 2 4.92 11.69 12.42
CA PRO A 2 4.45 10.37 11.99
C PRO A 2 4.95 9.28 12.92
N LYS A 3 4.12 8.27 13.17
CA LYS A 3 4.54 7.04 13.83
C LYS A 3 5.33 6.19 12.83
N TYR A 4 6.53 5.79 13.24
CA TYR A 4 7.38 4.89 12.46
C TYR A 4 7.44 3.53 13.14
N TYR A 5 7.48 2.49 12.32
CA TYR A 5 7.58 1.09 12.78
C TYR A 5 9.01 0.55 12.68
N GLU A 6 9.90 1.32 12.07
CA GLU A 6 11.32 1.02 11.99
C GLU A 6 12.01 1.19 13.35
N PRO A 7 13.04 0.38 13.67
CA PRO A 7 13.74 0.50 14.93
C PRO A 7 14.45 1.87 15.05
N PRO A 8 14.70 2.39 16.26
CA PRO A 8 15.35 3.70 16.46
C PRO A 8 16.70 3.87 15.74
N CYS A 9 17.42 2.77 15.53
CA CYS A 9 18.71 2.74 14.84
C CYS A 9 18.62 2.63 13.31
N PHE A 10 17.41 2.59 12.73
CA PHE A 10 17.20 2.38 11.29
C PHE A 10 18.00 3.35 10.43
N GLU A 11 17.92 4.65 10.69
CA GLU A 11 18.56 5.64 9.82
C GLU A 11 20.09 5.46 9.80
N THR A 12 20.70 5.24 10.97
CA THR A 12 22.13 4.97 11.10
C THR A 12 22.50 3.69 10.35
N ASN A 13 21.81 2.59 10.63
CA ASN A 13 22.11 1.28 10.06
C ASN A 13 21.91 1.24 8.53
N TYR A 14 20.85 1.87 8.03
CA TYR A 14 20.58 1.92 6.60
C TYR A 14 21.57 2.84 5.88
N CYS A 15 21.96 3.97 6.47
CA CYS A 15 23.03 4.81 5.92
C CYS A 15 24.36 4.05 5.84
N ASP A 16 24.76 3.36 6.92
CA ASP A 16 25.98 2.55 6.95
C ASP A 16 25.95 1.43 5.89
N PHE A 17 24.80 0.76 5.75
CA PHE A 17 24.58 -0.21 4.70
C PHE A 17 24.81 0.39 3.30
N LEU A 18 24.25 1.56 2.99
CA LEU A 18 24.44 2.20 1.69
C LEU A 18 25.90 2.65 1.46
N ARG A 19 26.61 3.11 2.50
CA ARG A 19 28.05 3.44 2.43
C ARG A 19 28.89 2.20 2.15
N ASP A 20 28.60 1.09 2.82
CA ASP A 20 29.26 -0.19 2.60
C ASP A 20 29.05 -0.67 1.16
N ARG A 21 27.83 -0.52 0.61
CA ARG A 21 27.53 -0.84 -0.80
C ARG A 21 28.33 0.00 -1.79
N LEU A 22 28.46 1.30 -1.56
CA LEU A 22 29.30 2.16 -2.41
C LEU A 22 30.80 1.82 -2.33
N SER A 23 31.23 1.25 -1.20
CA SER A 23 32.61 0.80 -0.97
C SER A 23 32.87 -0.63 -1.46
N GLY A 24 31.89 -1.28 -2.11
CA GLY A 24 32.02 -2.63 -2.64
C GLY A 24 31.90 -3.75 -1.60
N LYS A 25 31.43 -3.45 -0.39
CA LYS A 25 31.19 -4.47 0.65
C LYS A 25 29.81 -5.11 0.48
N GLU A 26 29.74 -6.41 0.71
CA GLU A 26 28.51 -7.19 0.64
C GLU A 26 27.95 -7.45 2.04
N ARG A 27 27.41 -6.40 2.66
CA ARG A 27 26.71 -6.51 3.95
C ARG A 27 25.21 -6.49 3.74
N ARG A 28 24.46 -7.32 4.47
CA ARG A 28 22.99 -7.25 4.53
C ARG A 28 22.54 -6.13 5.46
N CYS A 29 21.45 -5.45 5.13
CA CYS A 29 20.85 -4.49 6.05
C CYS A 29 19.98 -5.22 7.07
N CYS A 30 20.46 -5.36 8.30
CA CYS A 30 19.72 -6.09 9.35
C CYS A 30 18.51 -5.32 9.91
N SER A 31 18.34 -4.04 9.53
CA SER A 31 17.25 -3.20 10.02
C SER A 31 16.19 -2.89 8.96
N TYR A 32 16.32 -3.42 7.73
CA TYR A 32 15.28 -3.27 6.72
C TYR A 32 14.25 -4.39 6.89
N ILE A 33 13.00 -4.04 7.22
CA ILE A 33 11.88 -5.00 7.26
C ILE A 33 10.77 -4.50 6.34
N ASP A 34 10.48 -5.24 5.27
CA ASP A 34 9.28 -4.91 4.48
C ASP A 34 8.03 -5.13 5.35
N PRO A 35 7.11 -4.17 5.48
CA PRO A 35 5.90 -4.35 6.29
C PRO A 35 5.11 -5.63 5.95
N ASP A 36 5.17 -6.05 4.69
CA ASP A 36 4.47 -7.25 4.18
C ASP A 36 5.28 -8.54 4.35
N ALA A 37 6.56 -8.38 4.71
CA ALA A 37 7.52 -9.42 5.00
C ALA A 37 7.95 -9.44 6.48
N VAL A 38 7.19 -8.77 7.36
CA VAL A 38 7.39 -8.85 8.81
C VAL A 38 7.34 -10.33 9.21
N GLU A 39 8.48 -10.84 9.67
CA GLU A 39 8.59 -12.25 10.07
C GLU A 39 7.86 -12.50 11.39
N ASP A 40 7.98 -11.56 12.32
CA ASP A 40 7.37 -11.58 13.63
C ASP A 40 6.45 -10.36 13.83
N VAL A 41 5.14 -10.59 13.70
CA VAL A 41 4.12 -9.56 13.85
C VAL A 41 3.95 -9.07 15.29
N THR A 42 4.53 -9.78 16.28
CA THR A 42 4.47 -9.39 17.70
C THR A 42 5.33 -8.16 18.00
N GLU A 43 6.37 -7.92 17.18
CA GLU A 43 7.34 -6.84 17.35
C GLU A 43 6.93 -5.53 16.66
N THR A 44 5.74 -5.48 16.07
CA THR A 44 5.24 -4.28 15.40
C THR A 44 3.80 -3.95 15.77
N SER A 45 3.52 -2.66 15.91
CA SER A 45 2.15 -2.15 16.10
C SER A 45 1.48 -1.74 14.78
N PHE A 46 2.14 -1.95 13.63
CA PHE A 46 1.64 -1.59 12.31
C PHE A 46 0.25 -2.17 12.02
N TYR A 47 0.08 -3.48 12.21
CA TYR A 47 -1.20 -4.14 11.93
C TYR A 47 -2.31 -3.73 12.90
N ASN A 48 -1.96 -3.36 14.14
CA ASN A 48 -2.94 -2.83 15.11
C ASN A 48 -3.43 -1.45 14.64
N ASP A 49 -2.51 -0.55 14.28
CA ASP A 49 -2.86 0.79 13.80
C ASP A 49 -3.67 0.74 12.51
N LEU A 50 -3.32 -0.17 11.59
CA LEU A 50 -4.05 -0.37 10.36
C LEU A 50 -5.45 -0.95 10.61
N THR A 51 -5.58 -1.90 11.55
CA THR A 51 -6.90 -2.44 11.95
C THR A 51 -7.77 -1.37 12.59
N ASP A 52 -7.23 -0.57 13.51
CA ASP A 52 -7.94 0.55 14.14
C ASP A 52 -8.46 1.53 13.08
N PHE A 53 -7.61 1.86 12.10
CA PHE A 53 -7.99 2.72 10.99
C PHE A 53 -9.14 2.12 10.17
N LEU A 54 -9.00 0.89 9.67
CA LEU A 54 -10.00 0.25 8.79
C LEU A 54 -11.36 0.13 9.49
N ASN A 55 -11.39 -0.41 10.71
CA ASN A 55 -12.63 -0.53 11.48
C ASN A 55 -13.24 0.84 11.83
N GLY A 56 -12.43 1.88 11.96
CA GLY A 56 -12.90 3.26 12.07
C GLY A 56 -13.59 3.75 10.79
N ARG A 57 -12.99 3.46 9.62
CA ARG A 57 -13.52 3.86 8.31
C ARG A 57 -14.80 3.11 7.94
N GLU A 58 -14.91 1.82 8.25
CA GLU A 58 -16.17 1.05 8.09
C GLU A 58 -17.35 1.75 8.77
N LYS A 59 -17.13 2.22 9.99
CA LYS A 59 -18.16 2.91 10.77
C LYS A 59 -18.46 4.30 10.23
N GLU A 60 -17.45 5.04 9.81
CA GLU A 60 -17.64 6.40 9.31
C GLU A 60 -18.35 6.44 7.95
N LEU A 61 -18.04 5.49 7.08
CA LEU A 61 -18.54 5.42 5.71
C LEU A 61 -19.64 4.36 5.50
N GLU A 62 -20.24 3.80 6.56
CA GLU A 62 -21.25 2.73 6.49
C GLU A 62 -22.36 2.97 5.45
N ARG A 63 -22.76 4.23 5.24
CA ARG A 63 -23.81 4.60 4.28
C ARG A 63 -23.36 4.64 2.81
N GLU A 64 -22.06 4.73 2.58
CA GLU A 64 -21.46 4.79 1.24
C GLU A 64 -20.95 3.42 0.78
N LEU A 65 -20.61 2.54 1.73
CA LEU A 65 -20.12 1.19 1.48
C LEU A 65 -21.25 0.24 1.09
N LYS A 66 -20.92 -0.78 0.29
CA LYS A 66 -21.87 -1.80 -0.19
C LYS A 66 -22.08 -2.94 0.80
N ASN A 67 -21.05 -3.27 1.57
CA ASN A 67 -21.08 -4.30 2.61
C ASN A 67 -20.61 -3.68 3.94
N SER A 68 -20.73 -4.43 5.03
CA SER A 68 -20.09 -4.10 6.30
C SER A 68 -19.05 -5.16 6.61
N TYR A 69 -17.79 -4.73 6.70
CA TYR A 69 -16.68 -5.58 7.06
C TYR A 69 -16.20 -5.28 8.46
N PHE A 70 -15.58 -6.29 9.05
CA PHE A 70 -14.85 -6.16 10.30
C PHE A 70 -13.47 -6.77 10.15
N PHE A 71 -12.46 -5.99 10.50
CA PHE A 71 -11.07 -6.35 10.32
C PHE A 71 -10.48 -6.84 11.65
N LEU A 72 -9.77 -7.96 11.58
CA LEU A 72 -8.93 -8.46 12.66
C LEU A 72 -7.47 -8.37 12.23
N PRO A 73 -6.55 -7.98 13.12
CA PRO A 73 -5.12 -8.03 12.83
C PRO A 73 -4.65 -9.50 12.75
N PRO A 74 -3.41 -9.77 12.33
CA PRO A 74 -2.83 -11.12 12.39
C PRO A 74 -2.91 -11.71 13.80
N LEU A 75 -3.01 -13.05 13.90
CA LEU A 75 -3.30 -13.76 15.16
C LEU A 75 -2.42 -13.34 16.35
N HIS A 76 -1.13 -13.11 16.10
CA HIS A 76 -0.16 -12.78 17.15
C HIS A 76 0.21 -11.29 17.22
N ALA A 77 -0.51 -10.41 16.53
CA ALA A 77 -0.30 -8.98 16.70
C ALA A 77 -0.65 -8.53 18.13
N PRO A 78 0.03 -7.51 18.70
CA PRO A 78 -0.10 -7.18 20.12
C PRO A 78 -1.52 -6.87 20.63
N GLU A 79 -2.44 -6.44 19.78
CA GLU A 79 -3.81 -6.06 20.16
C GLU A 79 -4.89 -6.97 19.58
N THR A 80 -4.54 -8.17 19.10
CA THR A 80 -5.52 -9.08 18.48
C THR A 80 -6.68 -9.44 19.41
N TYR A 81 -6.37 -9.78 20.66
CA TYR A 81 -7.36 -10.21 21.64
C TYR A 81 -8.39 -9.13 21.98
N LYS A 82 -7.99 -7.86 22.01
CA LYS A 82 -8.90 -6.71 22.19
C LYS A 82 -9.97 -6.66 21.10
N TRP A 83 -9.60 -6.97 19.86
CA TRP A 83 -10.55 -6.99 18.74
C TRP A 83 -11.44 -8.23 18.74
N LEU A 84 -10.90 -9.38 19.15
CA LEU A 84 -11.68 -10.61 19.33
C LEU A 84 -12.78 -10.43 20.39
N GLU A 85 -12.44 -9.90 21.56
CA GLU A 85 -13.42 -9.60 22.63
C GLU A 85 -14.56 -8.70 22.15
N LYS A 86 -14.26 -7.66 21.35
CA LYS A 86 -15.26 -6.75 20.82
C LYS A 86 -16.20 -7.41 19.81
N TYR A 87 -15.73 -8.45 19.10
CA TYR A 87 -16.49 -9.12 18.05
C TYR A 87 -17.29 -10.33 18.57
N THR A 88 -16.83 -11.00 19.63
CA THR A 88 -17.47 -12.20 20.17
C THR A 88 -18.12 -11.94 21.53
N ASN A 89 -19.46 -12.03 21.61
CA ASN A 89 -20.18 -12.07 22.90
C ASN A 89 -20.16 -13.47 23.56
N GLU A 90 -19.60 -14.49 22.91
CA GLU A 90 -19.66 -15.89 23.32
C GLU A 90 -18.33 -16.59 23.00
N GLY A 91 -17.38 -16.60 23.94
CA GLY A 91 -16.22 -17.51 23.99
C GLY A 91 -15.28 -17.54 22.76
N HIS A 92 -14.01 -17.22 22.97
CA HIS A 92 -12.95 -17.16 21.93
C HIS A 92 -12.66 -18.45 21.11
N GLY A 93 -13.35 -19.56 21.39
CA GLY A 93 -12.87 -20.93 21.16
C GLY A 93 -12.69 -21.42 19.71
N ASP A 94 -13.19 -20.71 18.70
CA ASP A 94 -13.05 -21.12 17.29
C ASP A 94 -12.53 -20.02 16.36
N MET A 95 -12.47 -18.76 16.81
CA MET A 95 -12.05 -17.63 15.96
C MET A 95 -10.57 -17.67 15.62
N GLU A 96 -9.70 -18.09 16.56
CA GLU A 96 -8.26 -18.23 16.31
C GLU A 96 -7.97 -19.19 15.13
N LYS A 97 -8.85 -20.16 14.86
CA LYS A 97 -8.70 -21.11 13.74
C LYS A 97 -8.98 -20.47 12.37
N LEU A 98 -9.71 -19.35 12.34
CA LEU A 98 -9.98 -18.59 11.13
C LEU A 98 -8.89 -17.55 10.87
N MET A 99 -8.15 -17.13 11.90
CA MET A 99 -7.17 -16.08 11.77
C MET A 99 -5.86 -16.55 11.14
N ASP A 100 -5.25 -15.65 10.39
CA ASP A 100 -3.94 -15.88 9.81
C ASP A 100 -2.81 -15.33 10.70
N GLU A 101 -1.67 -16.02 10.76
CA GLU A 101 -0.52 -15.65 11.59
C GLU A 101 0.18 -14.35 11.12
N LYS A 102 0.01 -13.97 9.86
CA LYS A 102 0.74 -12.87 9.20
C LYS A 102 -0.15 -11.89 8.44
N LYS A 103 -1.37 -12.26 8.09
CA LYS A 103 -2.30 -11.46 7.29
C LYS A 103 -3.49 -11.00 8.13
N MET A 104 -4.06 -9.86 7.78
CA MET A 104 -5.27 -9.37 8.43
C MET A 104 -6.47 -10.18 7.96
N THR A 105 -7.41 -10.46 8.85
CA THR A 105 -8.61 -11.25 8.52
C THR A 105 -9.79 -10.31 8.27
N VAL A 106 -10.53 -10.54 7.19
CA VAL A 106 -11.76 -9.79 6.86
C VAL A 106 -12.96 -10.67 7.16
N MET A 107 -13.83 -10.13 8.03
CA MET A 107 -15.03 -10.81 8.49
C MET A 107 -16.29 -10.12 7.97
N GLN A 108 -17.30 -10.89 7.62
CA GLN A 108 -18.67 -10.43 7.39
C GLN A 108 -19.62 -11.43 8.04
N GLU A 109 -20.64 -10.95 8.77
CA GLU A 109 -21.65 -11.82 9.40
C GLU A 109 -21.10 -12.99 10.23
N LYS A 110 -19.93 -12.80 10.88
CA LYS A 110 -19.17 -13.82 11.65
C LYS A 110 -18.50 -14.91 10.82
N GLU A 111 -18.47 -14.78 9.50
CA GLU A 111 -17.70 -15.65 8.62
C GLU A 111 -16.44 -14.94 8.11
N GLN A 112 -15.35 -15.70 7.96
CA GLN A 112 -14.15 -15.20 7.29
C GLN A 112 -14.37 -15.23 5.78
N LEU A 113 -14.25 -14.08 5.14
CA LEU A 113 -14.34 -13.97 3.68
C LEU A 113 -12.98 -14.23 3.03
N PHE A 114 -12.01 -13.40 3.38
CA PHE A 114 -10.64 -13.45 2.86
C PHE A 114 -9.66 -12.82 3.85
N CYS A 115 -8.38 -12.87 3.51
CA CYS A 115 -7.33 -12.16 4.23
C CYS A 115 -6.82 -10.97 3.42
N LEU A 116 -6.24 -9.98 4.09
CA LEU A 116 -5.54 -8.86 3.47
C LEU A 116 -4.05 -8.96 3.73
N THR A 117 -3.28 -8.81 2.66
CA THR A 117 -1.85 -8.48 2.74
C THR A 117 -1.68 -6.99 2.53
N SER A 118 -0.75 -6.39 3.26
CA SER A 118 -0.26 -5.07 2.87
C SER A 118 0.68 -5.16 1.67
N ASP A 119 0.88 -4.01 1.03
CA ASP A 119 1.89 -3.66 0.03
C ASP A 119 2.40 -2.23 0.31
N GLN A 120 3.52 -1.80 -0.27
CA GLN A 120 4.05 -0.43 -0.07
C GLN A 120 3.92 0.44 -1.31
N PHE A 121 3.50 1.69 -1.14
CA PHE A 121 3.52 2.74 -2.18
C PHE A 121 4.93 3.21 -2.57
N GLY A 122 5.95 2.77 -1.84
CA GLY A 122 7.34 3.07 -2.12
C GLY A 122 7.99 2.11 -3.12
N PHE A 123 9.20 2.45 -3.54
CA PHE A 123 10.03 1.53 -4.30
C PHE A 123 10.70 0.56 -3.35
N SER A 124 10.86 -0.70 -3.77
CA SER A 124 11.62 -1.69 -3.02
C SER A 124 12.96 -1.11 -2.59
N ALA A 125 13.30 -1.32 -1.32
CA ALA A 125 14.54 -0.89 -0.69
C ALA A 125 15.33 -2.07 -0.10
N ALA A 126 14.95 -3.29 -0.50
CA ALA A 126 15.56 -4.54 -0.07
C ALA A 126 17.04 -4.59 -0.44
N ASP A 127 17.83 -5.27 0.37
CA ASP A 127 19.28 -5.39 0.18
C ASP A 127 19.69 -5.88 -1.22
N ARG A 128 18.92 -6.83 -1.79
CA ARG A 128 19.15 -7.42 -3.11
C ARG A 128 19.12 -6.43 -4.27
N ILE A 129 18.37 -5.32 -4.16
CA ILE A 129 18.30 -4.34 -5.25
C ILE A 129 19.65 -3.61 -5.44
N TYR A 130 20.49 -3.61 -4.39
CA TYR A 130 21.82 -2.98 -4.35
C TYR A 130 22.96 -3.99 -4.53
N GLU A 131 22.70 -5.25 -4.90
CA GLU A 131 23.77 -6.24 -5.10
C GLU A 131 24.54 -6.02 -6.40
N LYS A 132 23.90 -5.42 -7.40
CA LYS A 132 24.55 -5.05 -8.66
C LYS A 132 24.11 -3.66 -9.05
N LYS A 133 24.96 -2.95 -9.79
CA LYS A 133 24.57 -1.71 -10.48
C LYS A 133 23.55 -2.07 -11.56
N GLN A 134 22.28 -2.07 -11.18
CA GLN A 134 21.17 -2.40 -12.07
C GLN A 134 20.38 -1.14 -12.34
N GLY A 135 20.32 -0.75 -13.61
CA GLY A 135 19.54 0.39 -14.11
C GLY A 135 18.04 0.34 -13.79
N LYS A 136 17.54 -0.78 -13.26
CA LYS A 136 16.12 -1.09 -13.13
C LYS A 136 15.47 -0.59 -11.84
N TYR A 137 16.25 -0.27 -10.80
CA TYR A 137 15.72 0.15 -9.50
C TYR A 137 16.08 1.62 -9.23
N PRO A 138 15.10 2.52 -9.00
CA PRO A 138 15.38 3.95 -8.85
C PRO A 138 16.30 4.27 -7.67
N LEU A 139 16.13 3.59 -6.53
CA LEU A 139 16.97 3.80 -5.36
C LEU A 139 18.42 3.37 -5.62
N ALA A 140 18.62 2.18 -6.21
CA ALA A 140 19.96 1.72 -6.59
C ALA A 140 20.60 2.65 -7.62
N ASN A 141 19.83 3.11 -8.61
CA ASN A 141 20.31 4.09 -9.61
C ASN A 141 20.82 5.37 -8.94
N LEU A 142 20.08 5.93 -7.98
CA LEU A 142 20.53 7.12 -7.26
C LEU A 142 21.79 6.88 -6.44
N VAL A 143 21.87 5.77 -5.68
CA VAL A 143 23.06 5.38 -4.92
C VAL A 143 24.28 5.32 -5.85
N TYR A 144 24.20 4.49 -6.90
CA TYR A 144 25.33 4.29 -7.80
C TYR A 144 25.65 5.49 -8.69
N SER A 145 24.68 6.40 -8.92
CA SER A 145 24.96 7.66 -9.60
C SER A 145 25.96 8.53 -8.83
N CYS A 146 26.17 8.28 -7.54
CA CYS A 146 27.09 9.04 -6.69
C CYS A 146 28.43 8.36 -6.45
N GLN A 147 28.65 7.16 -7.00
CA GLN A 147 29.93 6.48 -6.93
C GLN A 147 31.04 7.36 -7.54
N GLY A 148 32.15 7.53 -6.83
CA GLY A 148 33.28 8.39 -7.25
C GLY A 148 33.05 9.90 -7.16
N LYS A 149 31.88 10.37 -6.71
CA LYS A 149 31.64 11.79 -6.39
C LYS A 149 32.23 12.15 -5.01
N SER A 150 32.27 13.44 -4.68
CA SER A 150 32.72 13.90 -3.36
C SER A 150 31.92 13.27 -2.21
N GLY A 151 32.59 13.03 -1.09
CA GLY A 151 31.96 12.41 0.09
C GLY A 151 30.72 13.17 0.58
N ALA A 152 30.72 14.51 0.50
CA ALA A 152 29.56 15.33 0.88
C ALA A 152 28.32 15.04 0.00
N LYS A 153 28.49 14.90 -1.31
CA LYS A 153 27.38 14.65 -2.24
C LYS A 153 26.87 13.20 -2.14
N GLN A 154 27.76 12.26 -1.87
CA GLN A 154 27.37 10.88 -1.55
C GLN A 154 26.52 10.84 -0.28
N GLU A 155 26.97 11.52 0.78
CA GLU A 155 26.28 11.56 2.06
C GLU A 155 24.91 12.23 1.97
N GLU A 156 24.76 13.30 1.18
CA GLU A 156 23.47 13.94 0.93
C GLU A 156 22.46 12.94 0.31
N ILE A 157 22.88 12.18 -0.70
CA ILE A 157 22.02 11.25 -1.42
C ILE A 157 21.67 10.03 -0.55
N ILE A 158 22.65 9.51 0.20
CA ILE A 158 22.40 8.44 1.18
C ILE A 158 21.35 8.89 2.19
N LYS A 159 21.48 10.09 2.77
CA LYS A 159 20.50 10.63 3.72
C LYS A 159 19.11 10.79 3.11
N LYS A 160 19.02 11.30 1.87
CA LYS A 160 17.75 11.44 1.14
C LYS A 160 17.07 10.08 0.94
N ILE A 161 17.81 9.07 0.49
CA ILE A 161 17.27 7.72 0.26
C ILE A 161 16.84 7.09 1.59
N THR A 162 17.68 7.15 2.62
CA THR A 162 17.34 6.62 3.95
C THR A 162 16.08 7.24 4.51
N LYS A 163 15.96 8.57 4.43
CA LYS A 163 14.78 9.29 4.89
C LYS A 163 13.55 8.91 4.08
N TYR A 164 13.66 8.85 2.76
CA TYR A 164 12.59 8.39 1.88
C TYR A 164 12.08 7.01 2.30
N VAL A 165 12.98 6.02 2.43
CA VAL A 165 12.61 4.64 2.81
C VAL A 165 11.90 4.61 4.16
N LYS A 166 12.40 5.35 5.16
CA LYS A 166 11.74 5.46 6.46
C LYS A 166 10.33 6.06 6.35
N ASN A 167 10.19 7.13 5.57
CA ASN A 167 8.94 7.88 5.45
C ASN A 167 7.88 7.12 4.64
N THR A 168 8.30 6.29 3.68
CA THR A 168 7.40 5.39 2.97
C THR A 168 6.88 4.26 3.85
N ARG A 169 7.51 3.96 4.98
CA ARG A 169 7.16 2.83 5.88
C ARG A 169 6.30 3.25 7.06
N THR A 170 5.40 4.17 6.78
CA THR A 170 4.37 4.64 7.71
C THR A 170 3.02 4.04 7.27
N VAL A 171 1.98 4.17 8.08
CA VAL A 171 0.67 3.57 7.75
C VAL A 171 0.11 4.10 6.41
N GLY A 172 0.36 5.37 6.09
CA GLY A 172 -0.04 5.99 4.82
C GLY A 172 0.79 5.60 3.61
N GLY A 173 1.89 4.86 3.80
CA GLY A 173 2.63 4.22 2.74
C GLY A 173 2.12 2.83 2.39
N SER A 174 1.09 2.32 3.09
CA SER A 174 0.56 0.97 2.88
C SER A 174 -0.60 0.92 1.90
N PHE A 175 -0.69 -0.16 1.16
CA PHE A 175 -1.85 -0.56 0.36
C PHE A 175 -2.32 -1.93 0.79
N LEU A 176 -3.57 -2.28 0.53
CA LEU A 176 -4.16 -3.55 0.99
C LEU A 176 -4.72 -4.34 -0.17
N TRP A 177 -4.40 -5.62 -0.20
CA TRP A 177 -4.81 -6.53 -1.25
C TRP A 177 -5.41 -7.81 -0.70
N PRO A 178 -6.50 -8.30 -1.31
CA PRO A 178 -7.11 -9.55 -0.90
C PRO A 178 -6.23 -10.73 -1.29
N VAL A 179 -6.20 -11.72 -0.41
CA VAL A 179 -5.57 -13.02 -0.61
C VAL A 179 -6.46 -14.10 -0.01
N HIS A 180 -6.39 -15.29 -0.58
CA HIS A 180 -7.18 -16.42 -0.13
C HIS A 180 -6.83 -16.77 1.35
N PRO A 181 -7.83 -17.07 2.20
CA PRO A 181 -7.62 -17.28 3.65
C PRO A 181 -6.92 -18.60 4.01
N LEU A 182 -6.66 -19.49 3.04
CA LEU A 182 -6.18 -20.85 3.33
C LEU A 182 -4.73 -21.04 2.86
N LYS A 183 -3.85 -21.45 3.78
CA LYS A 183 -2.71 -22.31 3.45
C LYS A 183 -3.24 -23.71 3.11
N ARG A 184 -3.88 -23.92 1.95
CA ARG A 184 -4.30 -25.27 1.55
C ARG A 184 -3.05 -26.14 1.35
N LYS A 185 -2.82 -27.11 2.26
CA LYS A 185 -1.66 -28.04 2.21
C LYS A 185 -1.58 -28.82 0.88
N ASP A 186 -2.67 -28.88 0.15
CA ASP A 186 -2.89 -29.63 -1.08
C ASP A 186 -2.96 -28.77 -2.35
N ARG A 187 -3.01 -27.43 -2.22
CA ARG A 187 -2.91 -26.49 -3.35
C ARG A 187 -2.10 -25.27 -2.94
N ILE A 188 -0.96 -25.08 -3.60
CA ILE A 188 -0.16 -23.85 -3.53
C ILE A 188 -0.93 -22.75 -4.29
N PHE A 189 -2.07 -22.31 -3.75
CA PHE A 189 -2.54 -20.98 -4.12
C PHE A 189 -1.53 -19.99 -3.56
N PRO A 190 -1.05 -19.01 -4.35
CA PRO A 190 -0.04 -18.10 -3.87
C PRO A 190 -0.61 -17.37 -2.65
N TYR A 191 0.03 -17.57 -1.51
CA TYR A 191 -0.19 -16.82 -0.25
C TYR A 191 0.26 -15.34 -0.37
N ASN A 192 0.44 -14.90 -1.61
CA ASN A 192 0.89 -13.60 -2.06
C ASN A 192 -0.15 -13.09 -3.05
N CYS A 193 -0.41 -11.79 -3.05
CA CYS A 193 -1.34 -11.21 -4.01
C CYS A 193 -0.81 -11.39 -5.45
N THR A 194 -1.57 -12.11 -6.29
CA THR A 194 -1.21 -12.35 -7.70
C THR A 194 -1.04 -11.03 -8.46
N TYR A 195 -1.86 -10.02 -8.14
CA TYR A 195 -1.74 -8.69 -8.73
C TYR A 195 -0.38 -8.06 -8.43
N ASN A 196 0.01 -8.02 -7.16
CA ASN A 196 1.31 -7.46 -6.76
C ASN A 196 2.48 -8.19 -7.42
N LEU A 197 2.40 -9.52 -7.53
CA LEU A 197 3.45 -10.31 -8.18
C LEU A 197 3.55 -10.01 -9.69
N ARG A 198 2.41 -9.87 -10.37
CA ARG A 198 2.35 -9.58 -11.81
C ARG A 198 2.75 -8.15 -12.12
N ARG A 199 2.30 -7.19 -11.30
CA ARG A 199 2.59 -5.77 -11.46
C ARG A 199 4.05 -5.46 -11.11
N GLY A 200 4.60 -6.10 -10.07
CA GLY A 200 6.00 -5.95 -9.68
C GLY A 200 7.01 -6.73 -10.56
N VAL A 201 7.76 -7.64 -9.92
CA VAL A 201 9.01 -8.28 -10.41
C VAL A 201 8.95 -8.88 -11.83
N GLY A 202 7.76 -9.15 -12.39
CA GLY A 202 7.58 -9.81 -13.68
C GLY A 202 7.52 -8.91 -14.93
N ASN A 203 6.77 -7.79 -14.95
CA ASN A 203 6.22 -7.25 -16.22
C ASN A 203 6.19 -5.71 -16.39
N TYR A 204 7.33 -5.04 -16.29
CA TYR A 204 7.61 -3.74 -16.96
C TYR A 204 6.81 -2.48 -16.56
N LEU A 205 5.76 -2.57 -15.74
CA LEU A 205 5.14 -1.44 -15.06
C LEU A 205 5.73 -1.41 -13.65
N GLU A 206 6.71 -0.54 -13.42
CA GLU A 206 7.38 -0.44 -12.12
C GLU A 206 6.34 -0.21 -11.00
N ASP A 207 6.68 -0.52 -9.74
CA ASP A 207 5.85 -0.36 -8.52
C ASP A 207 5.36 1.09 -8.29
N ARG A 208 4.53 1.58 -9.22
CA ARG A 208 4.03 2.93 -9.40
C ARG A 208 2.61 3.00 -8.88
N VAL A 209 2.46 3.68 -7.74
CA VAL A 209 1.15 3.84 -7.07
C VAL A 209 0.12 4.50 -7.97
N ASP A 210 0.52 5.49 -8.78
CA ASP A 210 -0.36 6.22 -9.69
C ASP A 210 -1.01 5.32 -10.74
N LEU A 211 -0.25 4.41 -11.35
CA LEU A 211 -0.78 3.45 -12.32
C LEU A 211 -1.70 2.42 -11.64
N THR A 212 -1.39 2.03 -10.41
CA THR A 212 -2.27 1.12 -9.65
C THR A 212 -3.58 1.75 -9.23
N LEU A 213 -3.55 3.01 -8.81
CA LEU A 213 -4.79 3.73 -8.52
C LEU A 213 -5.63 3.90 -9.79
N LEU A 214 -4.98 4.04 -10.96
CA LEU A 214 -5.67 4.08 -12.24
C LEU A 214 -6.33 2.74 -12.57
N GLU A 215 -5.63 1.62 -12.42
CA GLU A 215 -6.20 0.28 -12.63
C GLU A 215 -7.37 0.00 -11.66
N VAL A 216 -7.26 0.42 -10.39
CA VAL A 216 -8.36 0.35 -9.41
C VAL A 216 -9.54 1.21 -9.84
N LYS A 217 -9.29 2.43 -10.35
CA LYS A 217 -10.33 3.29 -10.91
C LYS A 217 -11.06 2.59 -12.05
N HIS A 218 -10.34 2.09 -13.06
CA HIS A 218 -10.93 1.39 -14.19
C HIS A 218 -11.76 0.17 -13.75
N ALA A 219 -11.26 -0.63 -12.80
CA ALA A 219 -11.99 -1.78 -12.26
C ALA A 219 -13.32 -1.36 -11.59
N LEU A 220 -13.31 -0.29 -10.81
CA LEU A 220 -14.50 0.24 -10.14
C LEU A 220 -15.49 0.91 -11.11
N ASP A 221 -15.00 1.62 -12.11
CA ASP A 221 -15.84 2.25 -13.13
C ASP A 221 -16.57 1.17 -13.96
N CYS A 222 -15.86 0.08 -14.30
CA CYS A 222 -16.45 -1.07 -15.00
C CYS A 222 -17.47 -1.84 -14.14
N ALA A 223 -17.31 -1.83 -12.81
CA ALA A 223 -18.24 -2.48 -11.89
C ALA A 223 -19.59 -1.75 -11.78
N VAL A 224 -19.59 -0.42 -11.97
CA VAL A 224 -20.75 0.46 -11.74
C VAL A 224 -21.48 0.83 -13.02
N GLY A 225 -20.78 0.91 -14.15
CA GLY A 225 -21.36 1.26 -15.45
C GLY A 225 -21.11 0.16 -16.47
N ASN A 226 -22.18 -0.33 -17.11
CA ASN A 226 -22.21 -1.16 -18.31
C ASN A 226 -20.83 -1.44 -18.97
N ARG A 227 -20.57 -2.74 -19.24
CA ARG A 227 -19.44 -3.37 -19.97
C ARG A 227 -18.98 -2.73 -21.31
N GLY A 228 -19.39 -1.52 -21.65
CA GLY A 228 -19.11 -0.82 -22.91
C GLY A 228 -17.69 -0.25 -23.06
N ASN A 229 -16.96 0.02 -21.96
CA ASN A 229 -15.56 0.50 -22.03
C ASN A 229 -14.51 -0.62 -21.82
N TYR A 230 -14.98 -1.87 -21.83
CA TYR A 230 -14.20 -3.06 -21.49
C TYR A 230 -13.01 -3.32 -22.43
N GLU A 231 -13.18 -3.07 -23.73
CA GLU A 231 -12.11 -3.24 -24.72
C GLU A 231 -11.07 -2.10 -24.70
N GLU A 232 -11.43 -0.96 -24.12
CA GLU A 232 -10.60 0.25 -24.09
C GLU A 232 -9.59 0.21 -22.94
N TYR A 233 -10.01 -0.23 -21.75
CA TYR A 233 -9.14 -0.37 -20.56
C TYR A 233 -8.39 -1.72 -20.48
N GLY A 234 -9.06 -2.82 -20.85
CA GLY A 234 -8.56 -4.18 -20.57
C GLY A 234 -7.27 -4.61 -21.30
N LYS A 235 -6.75 -3.81 -22.25
CA LYS A 235 -5.54 -4.17 -23.01
C LYS A 235 -4.24 -3.88 -22.26
N SER A 236 -4.26 -3.03 -21.23
CA SER A 236 -3.07 -2.60 -20.49
C SER A 236 -3.10 -2.90 -19.00
N ASP A 237 -4.25 -3.26 -18.44
CA ASP A 237 -4.47 -3.32 -17.01
C ASP A 237 -4.29 -4.76 -16.48
N ILE A 238 -3.32 -4.94 -15.58
CA ILE A 238 -3.04 -6.24 -14.97
C ILE A 238 -4.14 -6.61 -13.97
N LEU A 239 -4.70 -5.62 -13.27
CA LEU A 239 -5.74 -5.78 -12.27
C LEU A 239 -7.02 -6.33 -12.90
N TYR A 240 -7.30 -5.92 -14.14
CA TYR A 240 -8.51 -6.30 -14.86
C TYR A 240 -8.65 -7.83 -14.99
N ASP A 241 -7.60 -8.52 -15.43
CA ASP A 241 -7.60 -9.98 -15.57
C ASP A 241 -7.85 -10.71 -14.24
N LEU A 242 -7.44 -10.09 -13.13
CA LEU A 242 -7.59 -10.65 -11.79
C LEU A 242 -8.91 -10.26 -11.14
N TYR A 243 -9.50 -9.15 -11.56
CA TYR A 243 -10.77 -8.67 -11.05
C TYR A 243 -11.89 -9.70 -11.30
N GLU A 244 -11.97 -10.27 -12.50
CA GLU A 244 -12.98 -11.29 -12.80
C GLU A 244 -12.63 -12.71 -12.33
N ASP A 245 -11.44 -12.92 -11.75
CA ASP A 245 -11.05 -14.20 -11.16
C ASP A 245 -11.51 -14.27 -9.69
N ASP A 246 -12.62 -14.97 -9.46
CA ASP A 246 -13.21 -15.18 -8.13
C ASP A 246 -12.21 -15.73 -7.10
N SER A 247 -11.16 -16.45 -7.52
CA SER A 247 -10.16 -17.00 -6.61
C SER A 247 -9.25 -15.95 -5.96
N THR A 248 -9.28 -14.72 -6.46
CA THR A 248 -8.47 -13.61 -5.96
C THR A 248 -9.20 -12.75 -4.92
N HIS A 249 -10.53 -12.88 -4.81
CA HIS A 249 -11.41 -11.99 -4.04
C HIS A 249 -11.32 -10.50 -4.41
N MET A 250 -10.72 -10.16 -5.55
CA MET A 250 -10.55 -8.76 -5.97
C MET A 250 -11.87 -8.06 -6.25
N LYS A 251 -12.82 -8.76 -6.89
CA LYS A 251 -14.17 -8.26 -7.14
C LYS A 251 -14.95 -7.98 -5.87
N GLU A 252 -14.87 -8.90 -4.92
CA GLU A 252 -15.51 -8.79 -3.60
C GLU A 252 -14.92 -7.61 -2.83
N TRP A 253 -13.58 -7.52 -2.79
CA TRP A 253 -12.86 -6.45 -2.11
C TRP A 253 -13.14 -5.06 -2.70
N LEU A 254 -12.94 -4.87 -4.00
CA LEU A 254 -13.16 -3.57 -4.62
C LEU A 254 -14.65 -3.23 -4.69
N GLY A 255 -15.51 -4.22 -4.92
CA GLY A 255 -16.96 -4.06 -4.97
C GLY A 255 -17.55 -3.49 -3.68
N HIS A 256 -16.91 -3.73 -2.53
CA HIS A 256 -17.30 -3.14 -1.24
C HIS A 256 -17.35 -1.61 -1.26
N PHE A 257 -16.44 -0.94 -1.95
CA PHE A 257 -16.41 0.52 -2.04
C PHE A 257 -17.42 1.07 -3.06
N GLY A 258 -17.77 0.27 -4.06
CA GLY A 258 -18.79 0.60 -5.06
C GLY A 258 -18.49 1.80 -5.96
N SER A 259 -17.40 2.55 -5.77
CA SER A 259 -16.92 3.60 -6.68
C SER A 259 -15.48 3.98 -6.34
N PHE A 260 -14.73 4.50 -7.31
CA PHE A 260 -13.37 4.99 -7.05
C PHE A 260 -13.33 6.16 -6.07
N ARG A 261 -14.37 7.02 -6.05
CA ARG A 261 -14.47 8.10 -5.06
C ARG A 261 -14.46 7.58 -3.63
N VAL A 262 -15.34 6.63 -3.34
CA VAL A 262 -15.44 6.02 -2.01
C VAL A 262 -14.15 5.27 -1.66
N PHE A 263 -13.51 4.60 -2.63
CA PHE A 263 -12.20 3.97 -2.41
C PHE A 263 -11.13 4.98 -1.98
N VAL A 264 -11.02 6.11 -2.69
CA VAL A 264 -10.05 7.17 -2.38
C VAL A 264 -10.30 7.75 -0.98
N GLU A 265 -11.54 8.09 -0.67
CA GLU A 265 -11.93 8.67 0.62
C GLU A 265 -11.77 7.67 1.76
N TYR A 266 -12.12 6.38 1.55
CA TYR A 266 -11.95 5.34 2.55
C TYR A 266 -10.49 5.21 2.98
N PHE A 267 -9.56 5.18 2.02
CA PHE A 267 -8.14 5.01 2.27
C PHE A 267 -7.35 6.32 2.44
N MET A 268 -8.00 7.48 2.45
CA MET A 268 -7.35 8.80 2.56
C MET A 268 -6.32 9.06 1.46
N LEU A 269 -6.65 8.68 0.22
CA LEU A 269 -5.78 8.76 -0.96
C LEU A 269 -5.88 10.09 -1.71
N GLU A 270 -6.56 11.09 -1.15
CA GLU A 270 -6.69 12.42 -1.77
C GLU A 270 -5.33 13.04 -2.13
N PRO A 271 -4.25 12.90 -1.34
CA PRO A 271 -2.93 13.42 -1.74
C PRO A 271 -2.38 12.82 -3.04
N PHE A 272 -2.86 11.63 -3.44
CA PHE A 272 -2.44 10.93 -4.66
C PHE A 272 -3.35 11.22 -5.85
N CYS A 273 -4.41 12.02 -5.67
CA CYS A 273 -5.42 12.25 -6.70
C CYS A 273 -5.69 13.74 -6.89
N GLU A 274 -6.10 14.10 -8.10
CA GLU A 274 -6.69 15.39 -8.41
C GLU A 274 -8.22 15.25 -8.41
N ARG A 275 -8.90 16.21 -7.77
CA ARG A 275 -10.37 16.27 -7.77
C ARG A 275 -10.83 16.95 -9.06
N ILE A 276 -11.45 16.18 -9.95
CA ILE A 276 -11.98 16.67 -11.22
C ILE A 276 -13.48 16.91 -11.08
N THR A 277 -13.92 18.09 -11.52
CA THR A 277 -15.35 18.44 -11.51
C THR A 277 -16.06 17.81 -12.69
N VAL A 278 -17.18 17.14 -12.45
CA VAL A 278 -18.02 16.51 -13.49
C VAL A 278 -19.45 17.06 -13.45
N ASN A 279 -20.27 16.68 -14.44
CA ASN A 279 -21.68 17.08 -14.54
C ASN A 279 -21.96 18.59 -14.43
N GLY A 280 -21.06 19.40 -15.00
CA GLY A 280 -21.20 20.86 -15.06
C GLY A 280 -21.07 21.57 -13.71
N GLY A 281 -20.31 21.00 -12.76
CA GLY A 281 -20.02 21.67 -11.48
C GLY A 281 -20.64 21.03 -10.24
N ARG A 282 -21.53 20.05 -10.42
CA ARG A 282 -22.34 19.51 -9.32
C ARG A 282 -21.71 18.33 -8.61
N ASP A 283 -20.91 17.56 -9.32
CA ASP A 283 -20.27 16.36 -8.81
C ASP A 283 -18.75 16.42 -9.04
N TYR A 284 -18.03 15.48 -8.43
CA TYR A 284 -16.60 15.32 -8.67
C TYR A 284 -16.20 13.86 -8.69
N GLU A 285 -15.09 13.60 -9.39
CA GLU A 285 -14.38 12.34 -9.38
C GLU A 285 -12.91 12.59 -9.01
N TYR A 286 -12.21 11.52 -8.68
CA TYR A 286 -10.77 11.55 -8.48
C TYR A 286 -10.06 10.98 -9.70
N MET A 287 -8.97 11.63 -10.09
CA MET A 287 -8.03 11.13 -11.08
C MET A 287 -6.65 10.98 -10.43
N PRO A 288 -5.99 9.81 -10.50
CA PRO A 288 -4.66 9.65 -9.95
C PRO A 288 -3.67 10.66 -10.55
N VAL A 289 -2.76 11.15 -9.71
CA VAL A 289 -1.69 12.06 -10.10
C VAL A 289 -0.46 11.23 -10.49
N ASN A 290 0.08 11.48 -11.68
CA ASN A 290 1.32 10.86 -12.13
C ASN A 290 2.49 11.27 -11.22
N ILE A 291 3.13 10.29 -10.58
CA ILE A 291 4.18 10.57 -9.58
C ILE A 291 5.46 11.15 -10.20
N ILE A 292 5.64 11.06 -11.52
CA ILE A 292 6.82 11.57 -12.23
C ILE A 292 6.69 13.09 -12.45
N ASP A 293 5.59 13.54 -13.03
CA ASP A 293 5.40 14.96 -13.39
C ASP A 293 4.51 15.75 -12.41
N GLY A 294 3.72 15.07 -11.60
CA GLY A 294 2.83 15.66 -10.59
C GLY A 294 1.51 16.19 -11.14
N LYS A 295 1.07 15.74 -12.32
CA LYS A 295 -0.22 16.12 -12.92
C LYS A 295 -1.20 14.96 -12.86
N ALA A 296 -2.51 15.24 -12.84
CA ALA A 296 -3.52 14.22 -13.10
C ALA A 296 -3.18 13.44 -14.38
N ILE A 297 -3.36 12.12 -14.32
CA ILE A 297 -3.22 11.25 -15.48
C ILE A 297 -4.23 11.67 -16.54
N ASP A 298 -3.72 11.86 -17.76
CA ASP A 298 -4.50 12.11 -18.95
C ASP A 298 -4.61 10.80 -19.72
N GLU A 299 -5.77 10.14 -19.62
CA GLU A 299 -6.00 8.82 -20.24
C GLU A 299 -5.84 8.87 -21.77
N SER A 300 -6.01 10.03 -22.41
CA SER A 300 -5.75 10.20 -23.85
C SER A 300 -4.28 10.02 -24.23
N LYS A 301 -3.37 10.03 -23.24
CA LYS A 301 -1.92 9.87 -23.38
C LYS A 301 -1.41 8.59 -22.73
N MET A 302 -2.26 7.59 -22.50
CA MET A 302 -1.87 6.36 -21.81
C MET A 302 -0.68 5.66 -22.48
N GLU A 303 -0.63 5.61 -23.81
CA GLU A 303 0.51 4.99 -24.49
C GLU A 303 1.85 5.65 -24.11
N ASP A 304 1.88 6.97 -23.97
CA ASP A 304 3.10 7.69 -23.61
C ASP A 304 3.43 7.50 -22.13
N ILE A 305 2.41 7.48 -21.27
CA ILE A 305 2.55 7.20 -19.84
C ILE A 305 3.13 5.80 -19.60
N LEU A 306 2.64 4.79 -20.33
CA LEU A 306 3.13 3.40 -20.25
C LEU A 306 4.54 3.24 -20.85
N LYS A 307 4.92 4.08 -21.81
CA LYS A 307 6.30 4.16 -22.34
C LYS A 307 7.28 4.81 -21.34
N MET A 308 6.79 5.67 -20.44
CA MET A 308 7.61 6.31 -19.39
C MET A 308 7.96 5.33 -18.27
N LYS A 309 9.18 4.78 -18.36
CA LYS A 309 9.74 3.88 -17.33
C LYS A 309 10.66 4.65 -16.38
N VAL A 310 10.45 4.54 -15.08
CA VAL A 310 11.26 5.03 -13.97
C VAL A 310 12.74 4.68 -14.14
N ARG A 311 13.05 3.49 -14.66
CA ARG A 311 14.41 3.03 -14.97
C ARG A 311 15.14 3.91 -16.00
N ASN A 312 14.39 4.65 -16.83
CA ASN A 312 14.92 5.56 -17.84
C ASN A 312 15.04 7.00 -17.32
N LEU A 313 14.60 7.30 -16.09
CA LEU A 313 14.68 8.64 -15.52
C LEU A 313 16.12 8.98 -15.10
N GLU A 314 16.50 10.24 -15.30
CA GLU A 314 17.77 10.77 -14.79
C GLU A 314 17.68 11.11 -13.30
N GLY A 315 18.84 11.22 -12.62
CA GLY A 315 18.91 11.39 -11.17
C GLY A 315 18.07 12.54 -10.60
N LYS A 316 17.98 13.69 -11.30
CA LYS A 316 17.13 14.81 -10.86
C LYS A 316 15.64 14.47 -10.95
N ALA A 317 15.21 13.78 -12.01
CA ALA A 317 13.83 13.35 -12.18
C ALA A 317 13.45 12.28 -11.15
N ILE A 318 14.35 11.33 -10.85
CA ILE A 318 14.13 10.35 -9.79
C ILE A 318 13.99 11.05 -8.43
N LEU A 319 14.89 11.99 -8.08
CA LEU A 319 14.79 12.72 -6.81
C LEU A 319 13.48 13.48 -6.67
N ASN A 320 13.06 14.23 -7.71
CA ASN A 320 11.78 14.95 -7.69
C ASN A 320 10.59 14.00 -7.53
N MET A 321 10.62 12.84 -8.18
CA MET A 321 9.59 11.80 -8.05
C MET A 321 9.54 11.24 -6.62
N LEU A 322 10.69 10.94 -6.02
CA LEU A 322 10.77 10.45 -4.63
C LEU A 322 10.28 11.50 -3.63
N GLU A 323 10.70 12.76 -3.77
CA GLU A 323 10.26 13.86 -2.90
C GLU A 323 8.74 14.06 -2.98
N ARG A 324 8.16 14.00 -4.18
CA ARG A 324 6.71 14.08 -4.38
C ARG A 324 5.97 12.93 -3.71
N LEU A 325 6.41 11.71 -3.97
CA LEU A 325 5.80 10.50 -3.40
C LEU A 325 5.91 10.48 -1.87
N GLU A 326 7.06 10.89 -1.33
CA GLU A 326 7.26 11.09 0.12
C GLU A 326 6.24 12.08 0.70
N CYS A 327 6.05 13.23 0.06
CA CYS A 327 5.06 14.22 0.51
C CYS A 327 3.63 13.68 0.49
N MET A 328 3.24 12.95 -0.57
CA MET A 328 1.91 12.34 -0.68
C MET A 328 1.68 11.30 0.43
N ILE A 329 2.67 10.44 0.67
CA ILE A 329 2.62 9.42 1.73
C ILE A 329 2.52 10.08 3.11
N LEU A 330 3.37 11.07 3.42
CA LEU A 330 3.34 11.73 4.72
C LEU A 330 2.03 12.50 4.97
N ALA A 331 1.44 13.10 3.94
CA ALA A 331 0.13 13.74 4.02
C ALA A 331 -0.96 12.71 4.33
N ARG A 332 -0.95 11.57 3.63
CA ARG A 332 -1.88 10.46 3.89
C ARG A 332 -1.70 9.87 5.29
N THR A 333 -0.46 9.67 5.74
CA THR A 333 -0.15 9.20 7.09
C THR A 333 -0.74 10.13 8.14
N ALA A 334 -0.56 11.44 7.99
CA ALA A 334 -1.16 12.42 8.90
C ALA A 334 -2.70 12.39 8.87
N ASN A 335 -3.34 12.06 7.74
CA ASN A 335 -4.79 11.89 7.68
C ASN A 335 -5.25 10.62 8.41
N MET A 336 -4.58 9.49 8.17
CA MET A 336 -4.92 8.20 8.77
C MET A 336 -4.72 8.22 10.30
N GLU A 337 -3.63 8.82 10.79
CA GLU A 337 -3.35 8.94 12.22
C GLU A 337 -4.39 9.83 12.94
N ARG A 338 -4.87 10.91 12.29
CA ARG A 338 -5.92 11.78 12.87
C ARG A 338 -7.24 11.05 13.07
N VAL A 339 -7.67 10.25 12.09
CA VAL A 339 -8.91 9.46 12.20
C VAL A 339 -8.83 8.45 13.34
N LYS A 340 -7.65 7.86 13.57
CA LYS A 340 -7.43 6.95 14.70
C LYS A 340 -7.65 7.66 16.04
N ASP A 341 -7.11 8.88 16.19
CA ASP A 341 -7.21 9.64 17.44
C ASP A 341 -8.66 10.10 17.71
N ASP A 342 -9.39 10.54 16.67
CA ASP A 342 -10.80 10.95 16.77
C ASP A 342 -11.74 9.75 16.96
N GLY A 343 -11.47 8.62 16.32
CA GLY A 343 -12.20 7.36 16.49
C GLY A 343 -12.07 6.79 17.91
N ASN A 344 -10.90 6.94 18.54
CA ASN A 344 -10.68 6.59 19.95
C ASN A 344 -11.43 7.54 20.90
N ALA A 345 -11.55 8.83 20.56
CA ALA A 345 -12.36 9.78 21.32
C ALA A 345 -13.87 9.49 21.22
N LEU A 346 -14.34 8.97 20.08
CA LEU A 346 -15.73 8.54 19.89
C LEU A 346 -16.03 7.18 20.55
N CYS A 347 -15.07 6.25 20.60
CA CYS A 347 -15.21 4.99 21.35
C CYS A 347 -15.32 5.22 22.87
N ASN A 348 -14.67 6.27 23.40
CA ASN A 348 -14.77 6.66 24.81
C ASN A 348 -16.05 7.45 25.16
N ARG A 349 -16.89 7.77 24.18
CA ARG A 349 -18.19 8.44 24.38
C ARG A 349 -19.33 7.59 23.85
N ARG A 350 -19.65 6.48 24.53
CA ARG A 350 -21.02 5.94 24.75
C ARG A 350 -20.95 4.53 25.34
N TYR A 351 -21.18 4.45 26.65
CA TYR A 351 -22.23 3.62 27.25
C TYR A 351 -22.68 4.33 28.53
N PRO A 352 -23.73 5.17 28.51
CA PRO A 352 -24.66 5.17 29.64
C PRO A 352 -25.41 3.85 29.60
N GLN A 353 -25.49 3.20 30.76
CA GLN A 353 -26.19 1.94 31.02
C GLN A 353 -27.62 1.90 30.49
#